data_AF-H9NAM5-F1
#
_entry.id   AF-H9NAM5-F1
#
_cell.length_a   1.000
_cell.length_b   1.000
_cell.length_c   1.000
_cell.angle_alpha   90.00
_cell.angle_beta   90.00
_cell.angle_gamma   90.00
#
_symmetry.space_group_name_H-M   'P 1'
#
loop_
_entity.id
_entity.type
_entity.pdbx_description
1 polymer ?
#
loop_
_entity_poly.entity_id
_entity_poly.type
_entity_poly.pdbx_seq_one_letter_code
_entity_poly.pdbx_strand_id
1 'polypeptide(L)'
;MSKLVTKHNKLISASYSLGVPEQRIIFLAIVAAREQEKLIDARGVLQIHASSYQEQFKVEKHSAYKALKSATKGLFDAHFEYDDIHEQTGKDANNFIRWVQKIRYINAAGMVELQFTDDVIPLITRLSEQYTEYDLKQVSELQSEYAIRLYELMMQWKSVGKTNEIAIDNLRKKLGVKPEQYKQMCNFKTRVLEHAVKQINEHTDITVKYEQHKTGKTITAVSFVFKKKQILEHINPAKNKNRDTATPDLFHNMTDSQISTFSAKLAALPELGSNAPIGKSTAEFASIIASDLADENKQARYMPHLTKLGYQPKKCKT
;
A
#
# COMPACT_ATOMS: atom_id res chain seq x y z
N MET A 1 5.96 2.00 13.28
CA MET A 1 6.04 0.54 13.02
C MET A 1 5.12 0.19 11.87
N SER A 2 5.55 -0.65 10.91
CA SER A 2 4.68 -1.05 9.79
C SER A 2 3.64 -2.05 10.27
N LYS A 3 2.35 -1.76 10.05
CA LYS A 3 1.25 -2.68 10.38
C LYS A 3 1.13 -3.72 9.27
N LEU A 4 1.69 -4.90 9.48
CA LEU A 4 1.72 -5.95 8.47
C LEU A 4 0.47 -6.84 8.57
N VAL A 5 -0.26 -6.97 7.46
CA VAL A 5 -1.35 -7.94 7.33
C VAL A 5 -0.78 -9.24 6.77
N THR A 6 -1.11 -10.35 7.41
CA THR A 6 -0.71 -11.69 6.98
C THR A 6 -1.95 -12.57 6.80
N LYS A 7 -2.06 -13.22 5.63
CA LYS A 7 -3.16 -14.13 5.32
C LYS A 7 -2.64 -15.34 4.57
N HIS A 8 -3.17 -16.51 4.88
CA HIS A 8 -2.85 -17.75 4.18
C HIS A 8 -3.33 -17.67 2.73
N ASN A 9 -2.61 -18.30 1.82
CA ASN A 9 -2.92 -18.27 0.39
C ASN A 9 -4.30 -18.87 0.06
N LYS A 10 -4.76 -19.85 0.86
CA LYS A 10 -6.15 -20.37 0.80
C LYS A 10 -7.17 -19.25 1.02
N LEU A 11 -6.98 -18.41 2.05
CA LEU A 11 -7.86 -17.28 2.33
C LEU A 11 -7.76 -16.17 1.26
N ILE A 12 -6.57 -15.94 0.70
CA ILE A 12 -6.39 -14.98 -0.39
C ILE A 12 -7.13 -15.42 -1.65
N SER A 13 -7.08 -16.71 -1.98
CA SER A 13 -7.76 -17.29 -3.15
C SER A 13 -9.23 -17.69 -2.91
N ALA A 14 -9.71 -17.60 -1.67
CA ALA A 14 -11.10 -17.89 -1.33
C ALA A 14 -12.08 -16.93 -2.00
N SER A 15 -13.30 -17.41 -2.20
CA SER A 15 -14.42 -16.64 -2.72
C SER A 15 -15.22 -16.08 -1.55
N TYR A 16 -15.33 -14.75 -1.47
CA TYR A 16 -16.16 -14.08 -0.47
C TYR A 16 -16.51 -12.66 -0.91
N SER A 17 -17.66 -12.18 -0.45
CA SER A 17 -18.13 -10.82 -0.68
C SER A 17 -18.15 -10.08 0.65
N LEU A 18 -17.24 -9.11 0.79
CA LEU A 18 -17.14 -8.25 1.96
C LEU A 18 -17.06 -6.79 1.49
N GLY A 19 -17.83 -5.91 2.11
CA GLY A 19 -17.70 -4.48 1.89
C GLY A 19 -16.37 -3.95 2.43
N VAL A 20 -16.04 -2.72 2.04
CA VAL A 20 -14.81 -2.05 2.49
C VAL A 20 -14.73 -1.93 4.02
N PRO A 21 -15.79 -1.54 4.76
CA PRO A 21 -15.75 -1.51 6.22
C PRO A 21 -15.46 -2.87 6.85
N GLU A 22 -16.08 -3.95 6.37
CA GLU A 22 -15.87 -5.30 6.87
C GLU A 22 -14.43 -5.77 6.63
N GLN A 23 -13.89 -5.56 5.42
CA GLN A 23 -12.50 -5.90 5.12
C GLN A 23 -11.51 -5.13 6.00
N ARG A 24 -11.76 -3.83 6.23
CA ARG A 24 -10.94 -2.98 7.09
C ARG A 24 -10.95 -3.43 8.55
N ILE A 25 -12.11 -3.86 9.06
CA ILE A 25 -12.21 -4.46 10.40
C ILE A 25 -11.37 -5.73 10.48
N ILE A 26 -11.46 -6.63 9.49
CA ILE A 26 -10.64 -7.85 9.44
C ILE A 26 -9.15 -7.49 9.44
N PHE A 27 -8.71 -6.49 8.67
CA PHE A 27 -7.31 -6.09 8.66
C PHE A 27 -6.82 -5.62 10.02
N LEU A 28 -7.59 -4.77 10.69
CA LEU A 28 -7.26 -4.30 12.03
C LEU A 28 -7.24 -5.45 13.03
N ALA A 29 -8.17 -6.40 12.93
CA ALA A 29 -8.20 -7.59 13.78
C ALA A 29 -7.00 -8.50 13.56
N ILE A 30 -6.59 -8.74 12.30
CA ILE A 30 -5.40 -9.53 11.99
C ILE A 30 -4.14 -8.87 12.56
N VAL A 31 -4.01 -7.55 12.42
CA VAL A 31 -2.88 -6.80 12.98
C VAL A 31 -2.89 -6.88 14.52
N ALA A 32 -4.04 -6.68 15.16
CA ALA A 32 -4.18 -6.76 16.62
C ALA A 32 -3.89 -8.17 17.16
N ALA A 33 -4.38 -9.22 16.50
CA ALA A 33 -4.12 -10.61 16.87
C ALA A 33 -2.63 -10.97 16.76
N ARG A 34 -1.91 -10.35 15.82
CA ARG A 34 -0.47 -10.56 15.65
C ARG A 34 0.34 -9.88 16.74
N GLU A 35 0.00 -8.65 17.12
CA GLU A 35 0.69 -7.89 18.17
C GLU A 35 0.65 -8.61 19.53
N GLN A 36 -0.31 -9.52 19.73
CA GLN A 36 -0.48 -10.30 20.96
C GLN A 36 0.37 -11.59 21.00
N GLU A 37 1.10 -11.93 19.93
CA GLU A 37 2.09 -13.02 19.80
C GLU A 37 1.68 -14.46 20.19
N LYS A 38 0.49 -14.71 20.75
CA LYS A 38 0.02 -16.04 21.18
C LYS A 38 -1.26 -16.48 20.45
N LEU A 39 -1.27 -17.74 20.00
CA LEU A 39 -2.44 -18.41 19.40
C LEU A 39 -3.70 -18.37 20.28
N ILE A 40 -3.51 -18.44 21.59
CA ILE A 40 -4.59 -18.39 22.59
C ILE A 40 -5.30 -17.02 22.50
N ASP A 41 -4.54 -15.96 22.26
CA ASP A 41 -5.06 -14.59 22.21
C ASP A 41 -5.78 -14.31 20.88
N ALA A 42 -5.38 -14.97 19.78
CA ALA A 42 -6.12 -14.93 18.51
C ALA A 42 -7.53 -15.56 18.63
N ARG A 43 -7.71 -16.56 19.50
CA ARG A 43 -9.03 -17.10 19.89
C ARG A 43 -9.80 -16.17 20.84
N GLY A 44 -9.13 -15.19 21.42
CA GLY A 44 -9.71 -14.21 22.33
C GLY A 44 -10.62 -13.21 21.64
N VAL A 45 -11.19 -12.31 22.44
CA VAL A 45 -11.98 -11.18 21.93
C VAL A 45 -11.03 -10.06 21.52
N LEU A 46 -11.04 -9.72 20.24
CA LEU A 46 -10.27 -8.63 19.67
C LEU A 46 -11.09 -7.34 19.70
N GLN A 47 -10.44 -6.25 20.13
CA GLN A 47 -11.05 -4.92 20.25
C GLN A 47 -10.53 -3.97 19.18
N ILE A 48 -11.44 -3.33 18.45
CA ILE A 48 -11.13 -2.34 17.42
C ILE A 48 -11.84 -1.04 17.76
N HIS A 49 -11.06 -0.04 18.16
CA HIS A 49 -11.57 1.29 18.43
C HIS A 49 -11.83 2.08 17.14
N ALA A 50 -12.88 2.90 17.15
CA ALA A 50 -13.16 3.83 16.06
C ALA A 50 -12.00 4.80 15.81
N SER A 51 -11.28 5.24 16.85
CA SER A 51 -10.09 6.10 16.71
C SER A 51 -9.01 5.43 15.84
N SER A 52 -8.68 4.16 16.14
CA SER A 52 -7.72 3.39 15.34
C SER A 52 -8.17 3.23 13.90
N TYR A 53 -9.47 3.04 13.67
CA TYR A 53 -10.05 2.98 12.32
C TYR A 53 -9.94 4.33 11.58
N GLN A 54 -10.24 5.44 12.26
CA GLN A 54 -10.13 6.79 11.69
C GLN A 54 -8.69 7.10 11.26
N GLU A 55 -7.74 6.88 12.17
CA GLU A 55 -6.32 7.16 11.93
C GLU A 55 -5.77 6.30 10.80
N GLN A 56 -6.11 5.00 10.79
CA GLN A 56 -5.58 4.08 9.80
C GLN A 56 -6.11 4.33 8.39
N PHE A 57 -7.40 4.66 8.27
CA PHE A 57 -8.10 4.75 6.98
C PHE A 57 -8.44 6.19 6.57
N LYS A 58 -7.98 7.19 7.33
CA LYS A 58 -8.22 8.62 7.10
C LYS A 58 -9.71 8.95 6.95
N VAL A 59 -10.53 8.36 7.82
CA VAL A 59 -11.99 8.54 7.81
C VAL A 59 -12.41 9.50 8.92
N GLU A 60 -13.40 10.36 8.64
CA GLU A 60 -13.98 11.23 9.65
C GLU A 60 -14.62 10.46 10.80
N LYS A 61 -14.63 11.08 11.99
CA LYS A 61 -15.12 10.48 13.23
C LYS A 61 -16.52 9.88 13.12
N HIS A 62 -17.48 10.65 12.63
CA HIS A 62 -18.86 10.19 12.51
C HIS A 62 -18.98 9.01 11.54
N SER A 63 -18.31 9.11 10.39
CA SER A 63 -18.28 8.08 9.35
C SER A 63 -17.62 6.78 9.84
N ALA A 64 -16.58 6.86 10.67
CA ALA A 64 -15.93 5.69 11.26
C ALA A 64 -16.87 4.92 12.19
N TYR A 65 -17.56 5.60 13.11
CA TYR A 65 -18.55 4.95 13.98
C TYR A 65 -19.68 4.29 13.19
N LYS A 66 -20.20 4.99 12.17
CA LYS A 66 -21.25 4.45 11.30
C LYS A 66 -20.75 3.21 10.55
N ALA A 67 -19.55 3.26 9.97
CA ALA A 67 -18.94 2.16 9.25
C ALA A 67 -18.71 0.94 10.14
N LEU A 68 -18.16 1.13 11.34
CA LEU A 68 -17.98 0.05 12.31
C LEU A 68 -19.32 -0.59 12.70
N LYS A 69 -20.32 0.23 13.01
CA LYS A 69 -21.65 -0.24 13.42
C LYS A 69 -22.39 -0.97 12.29
N SER A 70 -22.30 -0.50 11.05
CA SER A 70 -22.93 -1.18 9.92
C SER A 70 -22.23 -2.50 9.57
N ALA A 71 -20.90 -2.52 9.66
CA ALA A 71 -20.09 -3.68 9.34
C ALA A 71 -20.31 -4.86 10.32
N THR A 72 -20.71 -4.59 11.56
CA THR A 72 -20.96 -5.63 12.58
C THR A 72 -21.88 -6.73 12.07
N LYS A 73 -23.03 -6.37 11.50
CA LYS A 73 -24.01 -7.34 11.00
C LYS A 73 -23.50 -8.03 9.72
N GLY A 74 -22.97 -7.24 8.78
CA GLY A 74 -22.45 -7.76 7.52
C GLY A 74 -21.32 -8.78 7.72
N LEU A 75 -20.41 -8.52 8.66
CA LEU A 75 -19.29 -9.42 8.96
C LEU A 75 -19.73 -10.69 9.70
N PHE A 76 -20.74 -10.62 10.56
CA PHE A 76 -21.33 -11.82 11.18
C PHE A 76 -22.00 -12.72 10.14
N ASP A 77 -22.77 -12.11 9.24
CA ASP A 77 -23.49 -12.82 8.18
C ASP A 77 -22.58 -13.27 7.03
N ALA A 78 -21.33 -12.82 7.00
CA ALA A 78 -20.38 -13.19 5.97
C ALA A 78 -19.74 -14.57 6.19
N HIS A 79 -19.47 -15.24 5.08
CA HIS A 79 -18.68 -16.46 5.00
C HIS A 79 -17.72 -16.37 3.81
N PHE A 80 -16.76 -17.29 3.77
CA PHE A 80 -15.89 -17.51 2.62
C PHE A 80 -15.87 -18.97 2.24
N GLU A 81 -15.57 -19.21 0.97
CA GLU A 81 -15.56 -20.52 0.34
C GLU A 81 -14.22 -20.79 -0.30
N TYR A 82 -13.67 -21.98 -0.08
CA TYR A 82 -12.50 -22.46 -0.82
C TYR A 82 -12.60 -23.96 -1.06
N ASP A 83 -12.08 -24.36 -2.22
CA ASP A 83 -11.96 -25.77 -2.59
C ASP A 83 -10.74 -26.39 -1.90
N ASP A 84 -10.90 -27.62 -1.44
CA ASP A 84 -9.86 -28.43 -0.83
C ASP A 84 -10.05 -29.90 -1.22
N ILE A 85 -9.09 -30.75 -0.87
CA ILE A 85 -9.21 -32.19 -1.04
C ILE A 85 -9.51 -32.80 0.33
N HIS A 86 -10.61 -33.55 0.44
CA HIS A 86 -10.98 -34.20 1.69
C HIS A 86 -9.97 -35.30 2.05
N GLU A 87 -9.31 -35.16 3.20
CA GLU A 87 -8.16 -35.99 3.59
C GLU A 87 -8.45 -37.50 3.57
N GLN A 88 -9.65 -37.92 3.98
CA GLN A 88 -9.98 -39.34 4.07
C GLN A 88 -10.49 -39.95 2.76
N THR A 89 -11.14 -39.15 1.91
CA THR A 89 -11.78 -39.67 0.69
C THR A 89 -10.98 -39.36 -0.56
N GLY A 90 -10.02 -38.43 -0.49
CA GLY A 90 -9.23 -37.96 -1.63
C GLY A 90 -10.05 -37.23 -2.68
N LYS A 91 -11.31 -36.88 -2.38
CA LYS A 91 -12.24 -36.21 -3.31
C LYS A 91 -12.29 -34.71 -3.06
N ASP A 92 -12.73 -33.99 -4.08
CA ASP A 92 -12.99 -32.54 -3.97
C ASP A 92 -14.00 -32.27 -2.85
N ALA A 93 -13.65 -31.32 -1.99
CA ALA A 93 -14.49 -30.79 -0.94
C ALA A 93 -14.54 -29.27 -1.04
N ASN A 94 -15.70 -28.70 -0.74
CA ASN A 94 -15.89 -27.27 -0.68
C ASN A 94 -16.19 -26.87 0.77
N ASN A 95 -15.36 -25.98 1.31
CA ASN A 95 -15.48 -25.52 2.69
C ASN A 95 -16.31 -24.23 2.73
N PHE A 96 -17.28 -24.16 3.65
CA PHE A 96 -18.08 -22.96 3.91
C PHE A 96 -17.82 -22.47 5.34
N ILE A 97 -17.08 -21.37 5.48
CA ILE A 97 -16.54 -20.95 6.78
C ILE A 97 -16.99 -19.53 7.11
N ARG A 98 -17.53 -19.35 8.32
CA ARG A 98 -17.88 -18.03 8.88
C ARG A 98 -16.62 -17.29 9.29
N TRP A 99 -16.61 -15.97 9.11
CA TRP A 99 -15.47 -15.14 9.54
C TRP A 99 -15.34 -15.05 11.05
N VAL A 100 -16.46 -14.79 11.73
CA VAL A 100 -16.49 -14.52 13.17
C VAL A 100 -17.56 -15.36 13.85
N GLN A 101 -17.25 -15.88 15.03
CA GLN A 101 -18.23 -16.58 15.88
C GLN A 101 -19.03 -15.61 16.75
N LYS A 102 -18.45 -14.44 17.05
CA LYS A 102 -19.07 -13.41 17.87
C LYS A 102 -18.60 -12.05 17.39
N ILE A 103 -19.52 -11.11 17.28
CA ILE A 103 -19.19 -9.70 17.03
C ILE A 103 -20.23 -8.80 17.70
N ARG A 104 -19.77 -7.70 18.32
CA ARG A 104 -20.66 -6.69 18.92
C ARG A 104 -20.06 -5.30 18.81
N TYR A 105 -20.94 -4.31 18.67
CA TYR A 105 -20.57 -2.89 18.75
C TYR A 105 -20.94 -2.32 20.11
N ILE A 106 -19.99 -1.70 20.80
CA ILE A 106 -20.16 -1.13 22.13
C ILE A 106 -20.29 0.38 21.98
N ASN A 107 -21.53 0.89 21.98
CA ASN A 107 -21.81 2.32 21.72
C ASN A 107 -21.08 3.24 22.70
N ALA A 108 -21.05 2.90 24.00
CA ALA A 108 -20.43 3.73 25.03
C ALA A 108 -18.90 3.89 24.87
N ALA A 109 -18.24 2.83 24.39
CA ALA A 109 -16.79 2.82 24.18
C ALA A 109 -16.40 3.16 22.72
N GLY A 110 -17.36 3.18 21.80
CA GLY A 110 -17.10 3.48 20.39
C GLY A 110 -16.17 2.45 19.74
N MET A 111 -16.36 1.17 20.05
CA MET A 111 -15.50 0.08 19.59
C MET A 111 -16.29 -1.15 19.13
N VAL A 112 -15.69 -1.93 18.25
CA VAL A 112 -16.15 -3.27 17.88
C VAL A 112 -15.34 -4.29 18.66
N GLU A 113 -16.03 -5.29 19.20
CA GLU A 113 -15.42 -6.51 19.71
C GLU A 113 -15.77 -7.66 18.80
N LEU A 114 -14.79 -8.44 18.39
CA LEU A 114 -15.00 -9.62 17.54
C LEU A 114 -14.14 -10.79 17.98
N GLN A 115 -14.61 -11.98 17.66
CA GLN A 115 -13.88 -13.24 17.85
C GLN A 115 -13.95 -14.01 16.54
N PHE A 116 -12.79 -14.33 15.98
CA PHE A 116 -12.69 -15.18 14.79
C PHE A 116 -13.19 -16.60 15.10
N THR A 117 -13.66 -17.31 14.08
CA THR A 117 -13.93 -18.75 14.19
C THR A 117 -12.62 -19.53 14.27
N ASP A 118 -12.66 -20.72 14.88
CA ASP A 118 -11.48 -21.59 15.01
C ASP A 118 -10.82 -21.91 13.66
N ASP A 119 -11.61 -22.03 12.59
CA ASP A 119 -11.11 -22.26 11.23
C ASP A 119 -10.37 -21.07 10.62
N VAL A 120 -10.70 -19.84 11.04
CA VAL A 120 -10.04 -18.62 10.52
C VAL A 120 -8.69 -18.41 11.18
N ILE A 121 -8.53 -18.77 12.45
CA ILE A 121 -7.27 -18.61 13.21
C ILE A 121 -6.05 -19.13 12.44
N PRO A 122 -5.99 -20.38 11.97
CA PRO A 122 -4.81 -20.88 11.24
C PRO A 122 -4.58 -20.17 9.89
N LEU A 123 -5.63 -19.56 9.32
CA LEU A 123 -5.54 -18.83 8.06
C LEU A 123 -4.99 -17.39 8.22
N ILE A 124 -4.96 -16.84 9.43
CA ILE A 124 -4.46 -15.49 9.70
C ILE A 124 -3.24 -15.47 10.63
N THR A 125 -3.00 -16.55 11.35
CA THR A 125 -1.79 -16.76 12.16
C THR A 125 -0.73 -17.46 11.30
N ARG A 126 0.54 -17.03 11.36
CA ARG A 126 1.66 -17.57 10.57
C ARG A 126 2.07 -18.98 11.05
N LEU A 127 1.23 -19.98 10.83
CA LEU A 127 1.48 -21.36 11.27
C LEU A 127 2.12 -22.26 10.20
N SER A 128 2.21 -21.79 8.95
CA SER A 128 2.76 -22.53 7.81
C SER A 128 3.61 -21.63 6.89
N GLU A 129 4.13 -22.17 5.79
CA GLU A 129 4.97 -21.42 4.83
C GLU A 129 4.17 -20.65 3.75
N GLN A 130 2.85 -20.90 3.62
CA GLN A 130 2.05 -20.43 2.48
C GLN A 130 1.21 -19.18 2.79
N TYR A 131 1.87 -18.06 3.09
CA TYR A 131 1.21 -16.79 3.39
C TYR A 131 1.55 -15.68 2.41
N THR A 132 0.59 -14.78 2.23
CA THR A 132 0.75 -13.50 1.56
C THR A 132 0.80 -12.39 2.59
N GLU A 133 1.73 -11.45 2.40
CA GLU A 133 1.96 -10.36 3.32
C GLU A 133 2.09 -9.02 2.61
N TYR A 134 1.48 -8.01 3.20
CA TYR A 134 1.55 -6.64 2.72
C TYR A 134 1.30 -5.65 3.86
N ASP A 135 1.83 -4.44 3.70
CA ASP A 135 1.61 -3.37 4.66
C ASP A 135 0.16 -2.89 4.55
N LEU A 136 -0.54 -2.77 5.67
CA LEU A 136 -1.91 -2.26 5.76
C LEU A 136 -2.06 -0.89 5.07
N LYS A 137 -1.00 -0.08 5.07
CA LYS A 137 -0.96 1.20 4.35
C LYS A 137 -1.34 1.04 2.86
N GLN A 138 -0.93 -0.06 2.22
CA GLN A 138 -1.16 -0.27 0.79
C GLN A 138 -2.63 -0.46 0.44
N VAL A 139 -3.43 -1.01 1.35
CA VAL A 139 -4.88 -1.19 1.14
C VAL A 139 -5.71 -0.14 1.85
N SER A 140 -5.10 0.73 2.66
CA SER A 140 -5.81 1.68 3.52
C SER A 140 -6.59 2.74 2.75
N GLU A 141 -6.05 3.20 1.62
CA GLU A 141 -6.64 4.25 0.79
C GLU A 141 -7.56 3.72 -0.31
N LEU A 142 -7.59 2.40 -0.52
CA LEU A 142 -8.50 1.77 -1.48
C LEU A 142 -9.95 1.87 -0.97
N GLN A 143 -10.84 2.32 -1.85
CA GLN A 143 -12.27 2.57 -1.56
C GLN A 143 -13.20 1.58 -2.27
N SER A 144 -12.66 0.69 -3.11
CA SER A 144 -13.42 -0.39 -3.73
C SER A 144 -13.05 -1.72 -3.09
N GLU A 145 -14.04 -2.50 -2.68
CA GLU A 145 -13.85 -3.87 -2.18
C GLU A 145 -13.10 -4.75 -3.20
N TYR A 146 -13.36 -4.53 -4.50
CA TYR A 146 -12.71 -5.26 -5.58
C TYR A 146 -11.25 -4.84 -5.77
N ALA A 147 -10.92 -3.56 -5.54
CA ALA A 147 -9.54 -3.08 -5.59
C ALA A 147 -8.70 -3.72 -4.49
N ILE A 148 -9.25 -3.81 -3.29
CA ILE A 148 -8.58 -4.45 -2.15
C ILE A 148 -8.33 -5.94 -2.46
N ARG A 149 -9.37 -6.67 -2.89
CA ARG A 149 -9.24 -8.09 -3.25
C ARG A 149 -8.26 -8.32 -4.41
N LEU A 150 -8.30 -7.48 -5.44
CA LEU A 150 -7.39 -7.60 -6.57
C LEU A 150 -5.93 -7.36 -6.16
N TYR A 151 -5.67 -6.37 -5.30
CA TYR A 151 -4.35 -6.14 -4.73
C TYR A 151 -3.85 -7.36 -3.97
N GLU A 152 -4.67 -7.92 -3.08
CA GLU A 152 -4.33 -9.14 -2.33
C GLU A 152 -4.00 -10.33 -3.23
N LEU A 153 -4.80 -10.56 -4.28
CA LEU A 153 -4.55 -11.63 -5.25
C LEU A 153 -3.21 -11.46 -5.97
N MET A 154 -2.82 -10.23 -6.31
CA MET A 154 -1.52 -9.96 -6.92
C MET A 154 -0.37 -10.11 -5.92
N MET A 155 -0.55 -9.77 -4.65
CA MET A 155 0.50 -9.90 -3.63
C MET A 155 0.93 -11.35 -3.39
N GLN A 156 0.06 -12.32 -3.66
CA GLN A 156 0.44 -13.74 -3.68
C GLN A 156 1.56 -14.04 -4.69
N TRP A 157 1.66 -13.24 -5.76
CA TRP A 157 2.64 -13.37 -6.84
C TRP A 157 3.75 -12.32 -6.79
N LYS A 158 3.94 -11.68 -5.62
CA LYS A 158 4.87 -10.55 -5.46
C LYS A 158 6.30 -10.85 -5.88
N SER A 159 6.78 -12.08 -5.66
CA SER A 159 8.13 -12.51 -6.07
C SER A 159 8.29 -12.65 -7.59
N VAL A 160 7.21 -12.97 -8.30
CA VAL A 160 7.19 -13.19 -9.75
C VAL A 160 6.87 -11.89 -10.52
N GLY A 161 6.05 -11.02 -9.94
CA GLY A 161 5.60 -9.76 -10.57
C GLY A 161 4.54 -9.94 -11.66
N LYS A 162 4.01 -11.15 -11.81
CA LYS A 162 2.88 -11.45 -12.71
C LYS A 162 2.04 -12.60 -12.18
N THR A 163 0.74 -12.56 -12.47
CA THR A 163 -0.17 -13.68 -12.18
C THR A 163 -0.20 -14.67 -13.35
N ASN A 164 -0.65 -15.89 -13.07
CA ASN A 164 -1.14 -16.79 -14.13
C ASN A 164 -2.39 -16.23 -14.82
N GLU A 165 -2.79 -16.86 -15.92
CA GLU A 165 -4.10 -16.59 -16.53
C GLU A 165 -5.22 -17.02 -15.58
N ILE A 166 -6.12 -16.09 -15.28
CA ILE A 166 -7.28 -16.30 -14.42
C ILE A 166 -8.51 -16.24 -15.30
N ALA A 167 -9.25 -17.35 -15.37
CA ALA A 167 -10.54 -17.39 -16.04
C ALA A 167 -11.48 -16.31 -15.46
N ILE A 168 -12.25 -15.63 -16.30
CA ILE A 168 -13.09 -14.50 -15.88
C ILE A 168 -14.05 -14.91 -14.76
N ASP A 169 -14.67 -16.09 -14.87
CA ASP A 169 -15.61 -16.57 -13.86
C ASP A 169 -14.93 -16.81 -12.51
N ASN A 170 -13.70 -17.35 -12.54
CA ASN A 170 -12.90 -17.52 -11.32
C ASN A 170 -12.47 -16.19 -10.73
N LEU A 171 -12.09 -15.20 -11.56
CA LEU A 171 -11.76 -13.87 -11.08
C LEU A 171 -12.97 -13.21 -10.40
N ARG A 172 -14.16 -13.31 -11.01
CA ARG A 172 -15.41 -12.76 -10.43
C ARG A 172 -15.70 -13.34 -9.05
N LYS A 173 -15.57 -14.67 -8.91
CA LYS A 173 -15.73 -15.37 -7.62
C LYS A 173 -14.71 -14.91 -6.58
N LYS A 174 -13.42 -14.87 -6.93
CA LYS A 174 -12.33 -14.43 -6.04
C LYS A 174 -12.47 -12.97 -5.60
N LEU A 175 -12.98 -12.10 -6.47
CA LEU A 175 -13.27 -10.70 -6.15
C LEU A 175 -14.57 -10.52 -5.34
N GLY A 176 -15.38 -11.56 -5.16
CA GLY A 176 -16.66 -11.46 -4.44
C GLY A 176 -17.76 -10.76 -5.23
N VAL A 177 -17.66 -10.75 -6.56
CA VAL A 177 -18.72 -10.24 -7.44
C VAL A 177 -19.87 -11.22 -7.44
N LYS A 178 -21.04 -10.79 -6.97
CA LYS A 178 -22.20 -11.66 -6.89
C LYS A 178 -22.71 -12.04 -8.29
N PRO A 179 -23.32 -13.24 -8.48
CA PRO A 179 -23.77 -13.71 -9.79
C PRO A 179 -24.70 -12.73 -10.55
N GLU A 180 -25.49 -11.96 -9.81
CA GLU A 180 -26.43 -10.98 -10.33
C GLU A 180 -25.78 -9.64 -10.73
N GLN A 181 -24.59 -9.33 -10.22
CA GLN A 181 -23.91 -8.06 -10.45
C GLN A 181 -23.10 -8.08 -11.74
N TYR A 182 -23.04 -6.96 -12.45
CA TYR A 182 -22.16 -6.76 -13.62
C TYR A 182 -22.18 -7.93 -14.63
N LYS A 183 -23.37 -8.46 -14.94
CA LYS A 183 -23.54 -9.64 -15.82
C LYS A 183 -22.90 -9.43 -17.19
N GLN A 184 -23.06 -8.23 -17.75
CA GLN A 184 -22.42 -7.87 -19.01
C GLN A 184 -20.92 -7.65 -18.80
N MET A 185 -20.11 -8.24 -19.68
CA MET A 185 -18.65 -8.12 -19.65
C MET A 185 -18.17 -6.67 -19.65
N CYS A 186 -18.83 -5.78 -20.42
CA CYS A 186 -18.48 -4.35 -20.43
C CYS A 186 -18.63 -3.70 -19.04
N ASN A 187 -19.70 -4.02 -18.32
CA ASN A 187 -19.94 -3.49 -16.98
C ASN A 187 -18.92 -4.04 -15.98
N PHE A 188 -18.61 -5.34 -16.05
CA PHE A 188 -17.56 -5.92 -15.20
C PHE A 188 -16.20 -5.28 -15.48
N LYS A 189 -15.84 -5.14 -16.75
CA LYS A 189 -14.58 -4.53 -17.16
C LYS A 189 -14.46 -3.10 -16.63
N THR A 190 -15.44 -2.23 -16.90
CA THR A 190 -15.34 -0.81 -16.54
C THR A 190 -15.54 -0.55 -15.06
N ARG A 191 -16.53 -1.19 -14.42
CA ARG A 191 -16.90 -0.88 -13.02
C ARG A 191 -16.12 -1.69 -11.98
N VAL A 192 -15.57 -2.84 -12.36
CA VAL A 192 -14.80 -3.70 -11.44
C VAL A 192 -13.33 -3.67 -11.81
N LEU A 193 -12.97 -4.19 -12.99
CA LEU A 193 -11.57 -4.43 -13.34
C LEU A 193 -10.76 -3.15 -13.53
N GLU A 194 -11.19 -2.27 -14.45
CA GLU A 194 -10.51 -1.01 -14.76
C GLU A 194 -10.55 -0.06 -13.56
N HIS A 195 -11.66 -0.02 -12.83
CA HIS A 195 -11.77 0.76 -11.60
C HIS A 195 -10.80 0.29 -10.52
N ALA A 196 -10.69 -1.02 -10.29
CA ALA A 196 -9.76 -1.60 -9.34
C ALA A 196 -8.30 -1.34 -9.73
N VAL A 197 -7.95 -1.58 -10.99
CA VAL A 197 -6.59 -1.32 -11.51
C VAL A 197 -6.22 0.16 -11.38
N LYS A 198 -7.15 1.08 -11.67
CA LYS A 198 -6.94 2.51 -11.48
C LYS A 198 -6.64 2.85 -10.02
N GLN A 199 -7.49 2.41 -9.09
CA GLN A 199 -7.25 2.68 -7.67
C GLN A 199 -5.92 2.11 -7.17
N ILE A 200 -5.55 0.89 -7.61
CA ILE A 200 -4.29 0.26 -7.22
C ILE A 200 -3.11 1.10 -7.74
N ASN A 201 -3.16 1.51 -9.00
CA ASN A 201 -2.15 2.36 -9.62
C ASN A 201 -2.03 3.76 -8.98
N GLU A 202 -3.09 4.28 -8.38
CA GLU A 202 -3.07 5.60 -7.73
C GLU A 202 -2.56 5.51 -6.27
N HIS A 203 -3.04 4.53 -5.51
CA HIS A 203 -2.94 4.56 -4.05
C HIS A 203 -2.00 3.51 -3.42
N THR A 204 -1.40 2.63 -4.21
CA THR A 204 -0.54 1.55 -3.70
C THR A 204 0.92 1.68 -4.13
N ASP A 205 1.78 0.82 -3.60
CA ASP A 205 3.20 0.72 -3.91
C ASP A 205 3.51 0.01 -5.24
N ILE A 206 2.50 -0.39 -6.01
CA ILE A 206 2.69 -1.08 -7.29
C ILE A 206 2.02 -0.35 -8.45
N THR A 207 2.58 -0.54 -9.64
CA THR A 207 1.93 -0.22 -10.91
C THR A 207 1.56 -1.52 -11.60
N VAL A 208 0.32 -1.63 -12.04
CA VAL A 208 -0.36 -2.81 -12.58
C VAL A 208 -0.86 -2.51 -13.98
N LYS A 209 -0.66 -3.48 -14.87
CA LYS A 209 -1.34 -3.61 -16.16
C LYS A 209 -1.98 -4.99 -16.23
N TYR A 210 -3.03 -5.13 -17.04
CA TYR A 210 -3.66 -6.42 -17.28
C TYR A 210 -3.74 -6.71 -18.77
N GLU A 211 -3.65 -7.99 -19.11
CA GLU A 211 -3.81 -8.51 -20.46
C GLU A 211 -5.10 -9.32 -20.53
N GLN A 212 -5.81 -9.22 -21.67
CA GLN A 212 -7.05 -9.95 -21.92
C GLN A 212 -6.77 -11.08 -22.88
N HIS A 213 -7.13 -12.29 -22.46
CA HIS A 213 -7.04 -13.50 -23.29
C HIS A 213 -8.41 -13.82 -23.84
N LYS A 214 -8.50 -14.01 -25.15
CA LYS A 214 -9.75 -14.17 -25.88
C LYS A 214 -9.80 -15.50 -26.61
N THR A 215 -10.98 -16.11 -26.62
CA THR A 215 -11.31 -17.22 -27.50
C THR A 215 -12.38 -16.72 -28.46
N GLY A 216 -11.99 -16.48 -29.72
CA GLY A 216 -12.83 -15.77 -30.69
C GLY A 216 -13.09 -14.33 -30.25
N LYS A 217 -14.36 -13.94 -30.14
CA LYS A 217 -14.77 -12.58 -29.71
C LYS A 217 -14.91 -12.42 -28.19
N THR A 218 -14.88 -13.52 -27.44
CA THR A 218 -15.17 -13.54 -26.00
C THR A 218 -13.88 -13.49 -25.20
N ILE A 219 -13.85 -12.65 -24.16
CA ILE A 219 -12.76 -12.61 -23.19
C ILE A 219 -12.97 -13.78 -22.21
N THR A 220 -12.03 -14.72 -22.20
CA THR A 220 -12.10 -15.95 -21.41
C THR A 220 -11.25 -15.88 -20.14
N ALA A 221 -10.11 -15.20 -20.21
CA ALA A 221 -9.20 -15.03 -19.08
C ALA A 221 -8.50 -13.67 -19.07
N VAL A 222 -7.91 -13.33 -17.93
CA VAL A 222 -7.03 -12.17 -17.77
C VAL A 222 -5.79 -12.54 -16.97
N SER A 223 -4.68 -11.87 -17.25
CA SER A 223 -3.46 -11.93 -16.45
C SER A 223 -3.05 -10.53 -16.03
N PHE A 224 -2.37 -10.40 -14.89
CA PHE A 224 -1.88 -9.12 -14.38
C PHE A 224 -0.36 -9.13 -14.34
N VAL A 225 0.25 -8.04 -14.80
CA VAL A 225 1.69 -7.78 -14.70
C VAL A 225 1.86 -6.52 -13.87
N PHE A 226 2.70 -6.59 -12.84
CA PHE A 226 2.86 -5.52 -11.89
C PHE A 226 4.30 -5.37 -11.41
N LYS A 227 4.67 -4.13 -11.11
CA LYS A 227 6.01 -3.76 -10.64
C LYS A 227 5.90 -2.84 -9.45
N LYS A 228 6.80 -2.99 -8.49
CA LYS A 228 6.93 -2.04 -7.38
C LYS A 228 7.29 -0.67 -7.96
N LYS A 229 6.55 0.36 -7.55
CA LYS A 229 6.89 1.75 -7.86
C LYS A 229 8.25 2.02 -7.22
N GLN A 230 9.17 2.53 -8.04
CA GLN A 230 10.37 3.13 -7.48
C GLN A 230 9.91 4.32 -6.66
N ILE A 231 10.08 4.22 -5.34
CA ILE A 231 10.00 5.39 -4.48
C ILE A 231 11.22 6.20 -4.90
N LEU A 232 11.02 7.15 -5.83
CA LEU A 232 11.84 8.34 -5.80
C LEU A 232 11.56 8.91 -4.42
N GLU A 233 12.51 8.77 -3.51
CA GLU A 233 12.46 9.45 -2.23
C GLU A 233 12.22 10.91 -2.56
N HIS A 234 10.97 11.34 -2.43
CA HIS A 234 10.67 12.73 -2.33
C HIS A 234 11.26 13.09 -0.97
N ILE A 235 12.53 13.50 -0.96
CA ILE A 235 13.01 14.51 -0.03
C ILE A 235 11.91 15.57 -0.11
N ASN A 236 11.02 15.63 0.87
CA ASN A 236 9.96 16.61 0.88
C ASN A 236 10.64 17.99 0.82
N PRO A 237 10.56 18.77 -0.28
CA PRO A 237 10.61 20.20 -0.05
C PRO A 237 9.27 20.45 0.63
N ALA A 238 9.30 20.75 1.93
CA ALA A 238 8.13 21.24 2.63
C ALA A 238 7.46 22.27 1.71
N LYS A 239 6.19 22.02 1.35
CA LYS A 239 5.34 22.99 0.66
C LYS A 239 5.14 24.20 1.59
N ASN A 240 6.14 25.07 1.66
CA ASN A 240 5.97 26.45 2.06
C ASN A 240 5.79 27.24 0.77
N LYS A 241 4.52 27.42 0.36
CA LYS A 241 4.12 28.24 -0.79
C LYS A 241 4.44 29.74 -0.63
N ASN A 242 5.10 30.14 0.46
CA ASN A 242 5.50 31.51 0.78
C ASN A 242 6.99 31.56 1.17
N ARG A 243 7.90 31.11 0.31
CA ARG A 243 9.35 31.35 0.49
C ARG A 243 9.83 32.30 -0.58
N ASP A 244 10.36 33.44 -0.12
CA ASP A 244 10.94 34.48 -0.96
C ASP A 244 12.33 34.02 -1.42
N THR A 245 12.47 33.66 -2.70
CA THR A 245 13.68 33.04 -3.27
C THR A 245 14.91 33.96 -3.25
N ALA A 246 14.72 35.24 -2.92
CA ALA A 246 15.77 36.24 -2.80
C ALA A 246 16.39 36.34 -1.39
N THR A 247 15.82 35.68 -0.38
CA THR A 247 16.29 35.75 1.01
C THR A 247 17.08 34.48 1.37
N PRO A 248 18.33 34.58 1.88
CA PRO A 248 19.05 33.43 2.41
C PRO A 248 18.23 32.76 3.52
N ASP A 249 18.04 31.43 3.43
CA ASP A 249 17.31 30.66 4.46
C ASP A 249 18.12 30.72 5.76
N LEU A 250 17.43 30.77 6.91
CA LEU A 250 18.04 30.94 8.26
C LEU A 250 19.07 29.84 8.62
N PHE A 251 19.16 28.78 7.81
CA PHE A 251 19.91 27.55 8.04
C PHE A 251 21.00 27.29 6.98
N HIS A 252 21.17 28.14 5.95
CA HIS A 252 22.26 28.03 4.98
C HIS A 252 22.56 29.38 4.29
N ASN A 253 23.85 29.73 4.19
CA ASN A 253 24.32 31.05 3.75
C ASN A 253 24.10 31.37 2.25
N MET A 254 23.51 30.45 1.46
CA MET A 254 23.29 30.59 0.01
C MET A 254 21.81 30.57 -0.34
N THR A 255 21.40 31.40 -1.31
CA THR A 255 20.06 31.35 -1.92
C THR A 255 19.97 30.25 -2.98
N ASP A 256 18.75 29.81 -3.33
CA ASP A 256 18.54 28.79 -4.38
C ASP A 256 19.16 29.18 -5.74
N SER A 257 19.10 30.47 -6.08
CA SER A 257 19.74 31.02 -7.28
C SER A 257 21.27 30.93 -7.21
N GLN A 258 21.86 31.18 -6.04
CA GLN A 258 23.29 31.00 -5.83
C GLN A 258 23.66 29.51 -5.89
N ILE A 259 22.90 28.63 -5.24
CA ILE A 259 23.13 27.18 -5.28
C ILE A 259 23.14 26.67 -6.72
N SER A 260 22.15 27.08 -7.54
CA SER A 260 22.10 26.71 -8.95
C SER A 260 23.29 27.24 -9.76
N THR A 261 23.67 28.51 -9.53
CA THR A 261 24.78 29.13 -10.27
C THR A 261 26.12 28.50 -9.90
N PHE A 262 26.37 28.27 -8.61
CA PHE A 262 27.64 27.74 -8.12
C PHE A 262 27.75 26.23 -8.32
N SER A 263 26.66 25.46 -8.25
CA SER A 263 26.72 24.02 -8.54
C SER A 263 27.11 23.75 -9.99
N ALA A 264 26.59 24.52 -10.95
CA ALA A 264 26.98 24.45 -12.35
C ALA A 264 28.45 24.82 -12.56
N LYS A 265 28.92 25.89 -11.90
CA LYS A 265 30.34 26.31 -11.98
C LYS A 265 31.29 25.29 -11.36
N LEU A 266 30.93 24.71 -10.21
CA LEU A 266 31.73 23.69 -9.52
C LEU A 266 31.78 22.38 -10.31
N ALA A 267 30.67 21.96 -10.92
CA ALA A 267 30.64 20.76 -11.76
C ALA A 267 31.53 20.88 -13.01
N ALA A 268 31.80 22.10 -13.46
CA ALA A 268 32.68 22.39 -14.59
C ALA A 268 34.17 22.52 -14.19
N LEU A 269 34.51 22.51 -12.89
CA LEU A 269 35.91 22.61 -12.46
C LEU A 269 36.65 21.28 -12.67
N PRO A 270 37.82 21.29 -13.35
CA PRO A 270 38.65 20.09 -13.51
C PRO A 270 39.07 19.48 -12.16
N GLU A 271 39.29 20.32 -11.13
CA GLU A 271 39.67 19.90 -9.77
C GLU A 271 38.61 19.01 -9.10
N LEU A 272 37.32 19.18 -9.46
CA LEU A 272 36.21 18.41 -8.89
C LEU A 272 35.72 17.30 -9.82
N GLY A 273 36.23 17.24 -11.06
CA GLY A 273 35.87 16.22 -12.04
C GLY A 273 36.17 14.80 -11.58
N SER A 274 37.25 14.59 -10.81
CA SER A 274 37.58 13.28 -10.22
C SER A 274 36.58 12.80 -9.17
N ASN A 275 35.74 13.71 -8.63
CA ASN A 275 34.67 13.36 -7.69
C ASN A 275 33.32 13.10 -8.39
N ALA A 276 33.26 13.23 -9.72
CA ALA A 276 32.06 12.95 -10.47
C ALA A 276 31.78 11.44 -10.50
N PRO A 277 30.55 10.99 -10.21
CA PRO A 277 30.20 9.58 -10.31
C PRO A 277 30.42 9.05 -11.73
N ILE A 278 31.03 7.87 -11.84
CA ILE A 278 31.38 7.23 -13.13
C ILE A 278 30.12 7.10 -14.00
N GLY A 279 30.19 7.63 -15.22
CA GLY A 279 29.12 7.54 -16.21
C GLY A 279 28.04 8.62 -16.11
N LYS A 280 28.15 9.59 -15.19
CA LYS A 280 27.19 10.72 -15.11
C LYS A 280 27.62 11.90 -15.97
N SER A 281 26.62 12.59 -16.51
CA SER A 281 26.82 13.85 -17.23
C SER A 281 27.18 14.99 -16.27
N THR A 282 27.80 16.05 -16.79
CA THR A 282 28.12 17.26 -16.02
C THR A 282 26.87 17.90 -15.38
N ALA A 283 25.72 17.81 -16.04
CA ALA A 283 24.45 18.32 -15.52
C ALA A 283 23.96 17.52 -14.30
N GLU A 284 24.08 16.20 -14.33
CA GLU A 284 23.73 15.34 -13.18
C GLU A 284 24.70 15.53 -12.03
N PHE A 285 25.99 15.77 -12.32
CA PHE A 285 26.98 16.11 -11.29
C PHE A 285 26.67 17.48 -10.64
N ALA A 286 26.24 18.47 -11.42
CA ALA A 286 25.78 19.75 -10.89
C ALA A 286 24.57 19.59 -9.96
N SER A 287 23.61 18.72 -10.27
CA SER A 287 22.47 18.44 -9.37
C SER A 287 22.91 17.82 -8.04
N ILE A 288 23.96 16.99 -8.05
CA ILE A 288 24.52 16.41 -6.82
C ILE A 288 25.19 17.50 -5.97
N ILE A 289 26.02 18.35 -6.59
CA ILE A 289 26.66 19.47 -5.89
C ILE A 289 25.61 20.44 -5.35
N ALA A 290 24.51 20.67 -6.09
CA ALA A 290 23.41 21.52 -5.62
C ALA A 290 22.78 20.98 -4.32
N SER A 291 22.59 19.66 -4.23
CA SER A 291 22.11 19.00 -3.02
C SER A 291 23.11 19.13 -1.86
N ASP A 292 24.40 18.98 -2.13
CA ASP A 292 25.43 19.14 -1.12
C ASP A 292 25.59 20.59 -0.64
N LEU A 293 25.41 21.58 -1.52
CA LEU A 293 25.42 23.00 -1.15
C LEU A 293 24.19 23.43 -0.33
N ALA A 294 23.11 22.65 -0.38
CA ALA A 294 21.92 22.83 0.45
C ALA A 294 22.07 22.21 1.86
N ASP A 295 23.18 21.53 2.15
CA ASP A 295 23.51 20.94 3.46
C ASP A 295 24.73 21.66 4.06
N GLU A 296 24.54 22.32 5.21
CA GLU A 296 25.58 23.13 5.89
C GLU A 296 26.85 22.32 6.19
N ASN A 297 26.71 21.06 6.59
CA ASN A 297 27.84 20.21 6.95
C ASN A 297 28.70 19.85 5.73
N LYS A 298 28.07 19.79 4.55
CA LYS A 298 28.72 19.47 3.28
C LYS A 298 29.22 20.70 2.55
N GLN A 299 28.59 21.85 2.79
CA GLN A 299 29.01 23.14 2.22
C GLN A 299 30.48 23.44 2.53
N ALA A 300 30.95 23.10 3.73
CA ALA A 300 32.34 23.27 4.16
C ALA A 300 33.37 22.68 3.17
N ARG A 301 33.05 21.56 2.52
CA ARG A 301 33.94 20.90 1.54
C ARG A 301 34.14 21.75 0.28
N TYR A 302 33.14 22.53 -0.10
CA TYR A 302 33.14 23.33 -1.33
C TYR A 302 33.58 24.77 -1.10
N MET A 303 33.66 25.23 0.15
CA MET A 303 34.05 26.62 0.50
C MET A 303 35.34 27.11 -0.17
N PRO A 304 36.46 26.35 -0.22
CA PRO A 304 37.67 26.81 -0.90
C PRO A 304 37.47 27.10 -2.39
N HIS A 305 36.65 26.29 -3.07
CA HIS A 305 36.34 26.44 -4.49
C HIS A 305 35.28 27.53 -4.72
N LEU A 306 34.31 27.66 -3.81
CA LEU A 306 33.31 28.72 -3.85
C LEU A 306 33.95 30.11 -3.74
N THR A 307 34.92 30.28 -2.83
CA THR A 307 35.66 31.55 -2.70
C THR A 307 36.47 31.87 -3.95
N LYS A 308 37.14 30.87 -4.57
CA LYS A 308 37.81 31.04 -5.88
C LYS A 308 36.83 31.47 -6.99
N LEU A 309 35.58 30.99 -6.95
CA LEU A 309 34.52 31.31 -7.91
C LEU A 309 33.78 32.63 -7.61
N GLY A 310 34.22 33.39 -6.60
CA GLY A 310 33.68 34.70 -6.26
C GLY A 310 32.50 34.68 -5.29
N TYR A 311 32.23 33.56 -4.61
CA TYR A 311 31.25 33.53 -3.53
C TYR A 311 31.80 34.27 -2.29
N GLN A 312 31.10 35.32 -1.87
CA GLN A 312 31.38 36.03 -0.62
C GLN A 312 30.21 35.79 0.35
N PRO A 313 30.43 35.07 1.46
CA PRO A 313 29.39 34.90 2.48
C PRO A 313 29.05 36.28 3.06
N LYS A 314 27.75 36.58 3.21
CA LYS A 314 27.32 37.79 3.91
C LYS A 314 27.86 37.73 5.35
N LYS A 315 28.75 38.66 5.72
CA LYS A 315 29.19 38.80 7.12
C LYS A 315 27.95 39.09 7.97
N CYS A 316 27.66 38.23 8.96
CA CYS A 316 26.77 38.61 10.05
C CYS A 316 27.33 39.87 10.70
N LYS A 317 26.53 40.94 10.75
CA LYS A 317 26.80 42.05 11.65
C LYS A 317 26.66 41.48 13.07
N THR A 318 27.79 41.35 13.78
CA THR A 318 27.84 41.23 15.24
C THR A 318 27.12 42.39 15.88
#